data_AF-A0A946LHX0-F1
#
_entry.id   AF-A0A946LHX0-F1
#
_cell.length_a   1.000
_cell.length_b   1.000
_cell.length_c   1.000
_cell.angle_alpha   90.00
_cell.angle_beta   90.00
_cell.angle_gamma   90.00
#
_symmetry.space_group_name_H-M   'P 1'
#
loop_
_entity.id
_entity.type
_entity.pdbx_description
1 polymer ?
#
loop_
_entity_poly.entity_id
_entity_poly.type
_entity_poly.pdbx_seq_one_letter_code
_entity_poly.pdbx_strand_id
1 'polypeptide(L)'
;MLKRFGLTLLLTIIGGILGISLAIAFVWGWLDAGWQQIEASPEPIARLISIERDQVWVESESGILYKYTDAENCQSDCWTVVNSIPDPVWYDNPDPIETKDTTCSPALLLFNVEERIEQCHIEMWVSRNYVFALRENGNLYFWQSDIYGEWLVIELFFGLCTGAICLSVPAFLFILLPGILKWFSKRQKR
;
A
#
# COMPACT_ATOMS: atom_id res chain seq x y z
N MET A 1 26.54 -31.89 -10.03
CA MET A 1 25.81 -31.02 -10.98
C MET A 1 24.34 -30.90 -10.58
N LEU A 2 23.57 -31.99 -10.53
CA LEU A 2 22.11 -31.95 -10.24
C LEU A 2 21.73 -31.18 -8.96
N LYS A 3 22.39 -31.43 -7.82
CA LYS A 3 22.12 -30.71 -6.56
C LYS A 3 22.39 -29.20 -6.64
N ARG A 4 23.44 -28.81 -7.39
CA ARG A 4 23.82 -27.40 -7.56
C ARG A 4 22.84 -26.67 -8.45
N PHE A 5 22.43 -27.32 -9.54
CA PHE A 5 21.39 -26.84 -10.44
C PHE A 5 20.04 -26.69 -9.74
N GLY A 6 19.63 -27.69 -8.94
CA GLY A 6 18.39 -27.61 -8.15
C GLY A 6 18.40 -26.44 -7.16
N LEU A 7 19.53 -26.17 -6.50
CA LEU A 7 19.66 -25.01 -5.62
C LEU A 7 19.59 -23.67 -6.38
N THR A 8 20.16 -23.59 -7.58
CA THR A 8 20.08 -22.36 -8.40
C THR A 8 18.65 -22.10 -8.86
N LEU A 9 17.93 -23.15 -9.26
CA LEU A 9 16.53 -23.08 -9.62
C LEU A 9 15.67 -22.62 -8.44
N LEU A 10 15.86 -23.20 -7.25
CA LEU A 10 15.14 -22.83 -6.04
C LEU A 10 15.35 -21.35 -5.69
N LEU A 11 16.60 -20.87 -5.73
CA LEU A 11 16.92 -19.47 -5.47
C LEU A 11 16.27 -18.52 -6.50
N THR A 12 16.16 -18.95 -7.75
CA THR A 12 15.49 -18.16 -8.81
C THR A 12 13.98 -18.05 -8.53
N ILE A 13 13.33 -19.14 -8.11
CA ILE A 13 11.90 -19.14 -7.75
C ILE A 13 11.66 -18.24 -6.54
N ILE A 14 12.46 -18.37 -5.49
CA ILE A 14 12.38 -17.52 -4.29
C ILE A 14 12.57 -16.04 -4.69
N GLY A 15 13.51 -15.77 -5.59
CA GLY A 15 13.76 -14.42 -6.10
C GLY A 15 12.55 -13.84 -6.82
N GLY A 16 11.91 -14.62 -7.67
CA GLY A 16 10.68 -14.22 -8.36
C GLY A 16 9.53 -13.93 -7.39
N ILE A 17 9.35 -14.76 -6.35
CA ILE A 17 8.32 -14.55 -5.32
C ILE A 17 8.59 -13.24 -4.57
N LEU A 18 9.81 -13.03 -4.08
CA LEU A 18 10.18 -11.80 -3.38
C LEU A 18 10.04 -10.57 -4.27
N GLY A 19 10.40 -10.68 -5.55
CA GLY A 19 10.24 -9.62 -6.54
C GLY A 19 8.78 -9.25 -6.77
N ILE A 20 7.87 -10.23 -6.88
CA ILE A 20 6.44 -9.97 -6.96
C ILE A 20 5.93 -9.31 -5.68
N SER A 21 6.26 -9.85 -4.50
CA SER A 21 5.78 -9.29 -3.23
C SER A 21 6.19 -7.82 -3.08
N LEU A 22 7.43 -7.49 -3.45
CA LEU A 22 7.91 -6.11 -3.43
C LEU A 22 7.19 -5.24 -4.46
N ALA A 23 6.97 -5.74 -5.68
CA ALA A 23 6.23 -5.02 -6.70
C ALA A 23 4.78 -4.77 -6.28
N ILE A 24 4.09 -5.74 -5.66
CA ILE A 24 2.75 -5.56 -5.09
C ILE A 24 2.75 -4.42 -4.07
N ALA A 25 3.72 -4.41 -3.14
CA ALA A 25 3.82 -3.35 -2.14
C ALA A 25 4.02 -1.95 -2.77
N PHE A 26 4.80 -1.86 -3.86
CA PHE A 26 4.98 -0.62 -4.61
C PHE A 26 3.73 -0.21 -5.40
N VAL A 27 3.15 -1.11 -6.19
CA VAL A 27 1.97 -0.82 -7.04
C VAL A 27 0.77 -0.40 -6.19
N TRP A 28 0.61 -1.01 -5.02
CA TRP A 28 -0.46 -0.66 -4.09
C TRP A 28 -0.12 0.58 -3.26
N GLY A 29 1.00 1.27 -3.54
CA GLY A 29 1.36 2.53 -2.88
C GLY A 29 1.64 2.42 -1.38
N TRP A 30 1.85 1.21 -0.84
CA TRP A 30 2.15 1.01 0.59
C TRP A 30 3.45 1.69 1.01
N LEU A 31 4.40 1.79 0.07
CA LEU A 31 5.71 2.39 0.30
C LEU A 31 5.82 3.83 -0.19
N ASP A 32 4.79 4.33 -0.89
CA ASP A 32 4.81 5.66 -1.49
C ASP A 32 4.07 6.69 -0.63
N ALA A 33 4.45 7.96 -0.78
CA ALA A 33 3.97 9.08 0.02
C ALA A 33 2.56 9.57 -0.38
N GLY A 34 1.64 8.64 -0.69
CA GLY A 34 0.26 8.94 -1.10
C GLY A 34 -0.64 9.50 0.01
N TRP A 35 -0.14 9.58 1.24
CA TRP A 35 -0.87 10.17 2.37
C TRP A 35 -0.82 11.69 2.26
N GLN A 36 -1.94 12.28 1.89
CA GLN A 36 -2.11 13.72 1.86
C GLN A 36 -3.00 14.13 3.04
N GLN A 37 -2.56 15.16 3.76
CA GLN A 37 -3.43 15.77 4.76
C GLN A 37 -4.52 16.52 4.01
N ILE A 38 -5.78 16.23 4.35
CA ILE A 38 -6.91 16.98 3.86
C ILE A 38 -6.83 18.41 4.42
N GLU A 39 -7.37 19.39 3.68
CA GLU A 39 -7.54 20.76 4.22
C GLU A 39 -8.11 20.70 5.64
N ALA A 40 -7.49 21.45 6.55
CA ALA A 40 -7.92 21.49 7.95
C ALA A 40 -9.40 21.83 8.04
N SER A 41 -10.15 21.03 8.78
CA SER A 41 -11.57 21.27 8.98
C SER A 41 -11.80 22.59 9.73
N PRO A 42 -12.94 23.28 9.50
CA PRO A 42 -13.29 24.49 10.23
C PRO A 42 -13.32 24.29 11.75
N GLU A 43 -13.64 23.07 12.19
CA GLU A 43 -13.66 22.63 13.58
C GLU A 43 -13.07 21.22 13.71
N PRO A 44 -12.50 20.82 14.87
CA PRO A 44 -12.03 19.47 15.11
C PRO A 44 -13.12 18.43 14.85
N ILE A 45 -12.76 17.39 14.09
CA ILE A 45 -13.68 16.30 13.75
C ILE A 45 -13.70 15.26 14.88
N ALA A 46 -14.91 14.96 15.37
CA ALA A 46 -15.14 13.93 16.37
C ALA A 46 -15.33 12.55 15.74
N ARG A 47 -15.95 12.49 14.54
CA ARG A 47 -16.33 11.21 13.93
C ARG A 47 -16.42 11.23 12.41
N LEU A 48 -16.04 10.12 11.77
CA LEU A 48 -16.33 9.81 10.38
C LEU A 48 -17.70 9.11 10.27
N ILE A 49 -18.60 9.62 9.42
CA ILE A 49 -19.98 9.11 9.36
C ILE A 49 -20.29 8.36 8.07
N SER A 50 -19.85 8.89 6.92
CA SER A 50 -20.11 8.27 5.62
C SER A 50 -19.05 8.67 4.61
N ILE A 51 -18.81 7.80 3.63
CA ILE A 51 -17.90 8.04 2.51
C ILE A 51 -18.60 7.58 1.24
N GLU A 52 -18.55 8.42 0.22
CA GLU A 52 -18.98 8.09 -1.13
C GLU A 52 -17.90 8.56 -2.09
N ARG A 53 -17.13 7.60 -2.63
CA ARG A 53 -15.99 7.84 -3.51
C ARG A 53 -14.95 8.77 -2.85
N ASP A 54 -14.82 9.99 -3.36
CA ASP A 54 -13.92 11.08 -3.00
C ASP A 54 -14.54 12.05 -1.98
N GLN A 55 -15.75 11.77 -1.50
CA GLN A 55 -16.50 12.63 -0.57
C GLN A 55 -16.61 11.96 0.80
N VAL A 56 -16.41 12.76 1.85
CA VAL A 56 -16.52 12.28 3.23
C VAL A 56 -17.45 13.19 4.04
N TRP A 57 -18.32 12.56 4.81
CA TRP A 57 -19.23 13.19 5.76
C TRP A 57 -18.75 12.93 7.17
N VAL A 58 -18.65 13.99 7.95
CA VAL A 58 -18.02 13.98 9.26
C VAL A 58 -18.84 14.78 10.26
N GLU A 59 -18.75 14.39 11.52
CA GLU A 59 -19.34 15.11 12.64
C GLU A 59 -18.22 15.81 13.42
N SER A 60 -18.35 17.11 13.61
CA SER A 60 -17.45 17.89 14.48
C SER A 60 -17.74 17.66 15.96
N GLU A 61 -16.82 18.04 16.84
CA GLU A 61 -17.03 18.00 18.30
C GLU A 61 -18.23 18.84 18.77
N SER A 62 -18.63 19.85 18.00
CA SER A 62 -19.81 20.69 18.28
C SER A 62 -21.13 20.07 17.81
N GLY A 63 -21.08 18.92 17.12
CA GLY A 63 -22.25 18.25 16.53
C GLY A 63 -22.67 18.82 15.17
N ILE A 64 -21.86 19.71 14.56
CA ILE A 64 -22.10 20.19 13.20
C ILE A 64 -21.65 19.13 12.20
N LEU A 65 -22.51 18.85 11.22
CA LEU A 65 -22.23 17.95 10.11
C LEU A 65 -21.54 18.70 8.98
N TYR A 66 -20.38 18.20 8.59
CA TYR A 66 -19.61 18.70 7.47
C TYR A 66 -19.52 17.65 6.37
N LYS A 67 -19.51 18.13 5.13
CA LYS A 67 -19.17 17.37 3.93
C LYS A 67 -17.89 17.94 3.35
N TYR A 68 -16.91 17.08 3.10
CA TYR A 68 -15.76 17.40 2.27
C TYR A 68 -16.04 16.96 0.83
N THR A 69 -15.87 17.87 -0.12
CA THR A 69 -16.13 17.59 -1.53
C THR A 69 -14.81 17.41 -2.27
N ASP A 70 -14.68 16.28 -2.98
CA ASP A 70 -13.56 15.97 -3.88
C ASP A 70 -12.19 16.03 -3.22
N ALA A 71 -11.86 14.96 -2.48
CA ALA A 71 -10.60 14.86 -1.77
C ALA A 71 -9.35 14.79 -2.65
N GLU A 72 -9.52 14.53 -3.94
CA GLU A 72 -8.42 14.43 -4.89
C GLU A 72 -8.05 15.80 -5.46
N ASN A 73 -9.03 16.66 -5.78
CA ASN A 73 -8.78 17.89 -6.54
C ASN A 73 -9.00 19.19 -5.75
N CYS A 74 -9.62 19.13 -4.58
CA CYS A 74 -9.99 20.34 -3.87
C CYS A 74 -8.81 20.94 -3.09
N GLN A 75 -8.46 22.20 -3.40
CA GLN A 75 -7.29 22.90 -2.86
C GLN A 75 -7.60 23.84 -1.69
N SER A 76 -8.83 24.34 -1.57
CA SER A 76 -9.28 25.26 -0.52
C SER A 76 -10.80 25.38 -0.46
N ASP A 77 -11.34 25.67 0.73
CA ASP A 77 -12.78 25.87 1.00
C ASP A 77 -13.66 24.67 0.59
N CYS A 78 -13.15 23.46 0.83
CA CYS A 78 -13.76 22.21 0.38
C CYS A 78 -14.83 21.67 1.34
N TRP A 79 -14.92 22.30 2.52
CA TRP A 79 -15.83 21.96 3.60
C TRP A 79 -17.17 22.68 3.46
N THR A 80 -18.25 21.93 3.40
CA THR A 80 -19.62 22.48 3.37
C THR A 80 -20.43 21.96 4.54
N VAL A 81 -21.12 22.85 5.25
CA VAL A 81 -22.08 22.46 6.30
C VAL A 81 -23.30 21.84 5.64
N VAL A 82 -23.71 20.66 6.13
CA VAL A 82 -24.86 19.93 5.60
C VAL A 82 -25.90 19.70 6.68
N ASN A 83 -27.18 19.70 6.29
CA ASN A 83 -28.29 19.50 7.23
C ASN A 83 -28.62 18.03 7.48
N SER A 84 -28.12 17.14 6.61
CA SER A 84 -28.39 15.71 6.66
C SER A 84 -27.29 14.93 5.95
N ILE A 85 -27.09 13.71 6.42
CA ILE A 85 -26.21 12.72 5.81
C ILE A 85 -27.02 12.03 4.70
N PRO A 86 -26.43 11.72 3.53
CA PRO A 86 -27.13 10.90 2.55
C PRO A 86 -27.57 9.59 3.21
N ASP A 87 -28.80 9.16 2.93
CA ASP A 87 -29.22 7.81 3.30
C ASP A 87 -28.18 6.83 2.76
N PRO A 88 -27.79 5.80 3.52
CA PRO A 88 -26.81 4.83 3.07
C PRO A 88 -27.32 4.25 1.76
N VAL A 89 -26.69 4.65 0.66
CA VAL A 89 -27.00 4.07 -0.63
C VAL A 89 -26.41 2.67 -0.53
N TRP A 90 -27.29 1.69 -0.34
CA TRP A 90 -26.98 0.28 -0.49
C TRP A 90 -26.67 0.05 -1.97
N TYR A 91 -25.52 0.55 -2.42
CA TYR A 91 -24.94 0.06 -3.65
C TYR A 91 -24.68 -1.42 -3.40
N ASP A 92 -25.06 -2.27 -4.35
CA ASP A 92 -24.48 -3.60 -4.55
C ASP A 92 -22.99 -3.45 -4.94
N ASN A 93 -22.25 -2.65 -4.16
CA ASN A 93 -20.83 -2.47 -4.32
C ASN A 93 -20.20 -3.75 -3.73
N PRO A 94 -19.51 -4.56 -4.52
CA PRO A 94 -18.94 -5.83 -4.05
C PRO A 94 -17.84 -5.64 -2.99
N ASP A 95 -17.45 -4.40 -2.70
CA ASP A 95 -16.35 -4.05 -1.82
C ASP A 95 -16.90 -3.46 -0.50
N PRO A 96 -16.92 -4.24 0.60
CA PRO A 96 -17.44 -3.77 1.88
C PRO A 96 -16.54 -2.67 2.45
N ILE A 97 -17.16 -1.58 2.89
CA ILE A 97 -16.51 -0.55 3.70
C ILE A 97 -16.27 -1.15 5.08
N GLU A 98 -15.01 -1.42 5.43
CA GLU A 98 -14.64 -1.90 6.76
C GLU A 98 -14.23 -0.73 7.65
N THR A 99 -14.98 -0.53 8.76
CA THR A 99 -14.57 0.34 9.87
C THR A 99 -13.70 -0.46 10.84
N LYS A 100 -12.44 -0.05 11.03
CA LYS A 100 -11.54 -0.70 11.99
C LYS A 100 -11.30 0.21 13.19
N ASP A 101 -11.84 -0.18 14.34
CA ASP A 101 -11.54 0.41 15.65
C ASP A 101 -10.26 -0.23 16.21
N THR A 102 -9.09 0.22 15.76
CA THR A 102 -7.80 -0.33 16.22
C THR A 102 -7.15 0.61 17.24
N THR A 103 -7.01 0.14 18.48
CA THR A 103 -6.20 0.79 19.53
C THR A 103 -4.71 0.57 19.27
N CYS A 104 -3.90 1.60 19.43
CA CYS A 104 -2.50 1.64 18.96
C CYS A 104 -1.58 0.62 19.65
N SER A 105 -0.68 0.00 18.86
CA SER A 105 0.54 -0.64 19.35
C SER A 105 1.71 0.34 19.19
N PRO A 106 2.68 0.40 20.12
CA PRO A 106 3.79 1.34 20.01
C PRO A 106 4.70 1.01 18.82
N ALA A 107 5.01 2.04 18.02
CA ALA A 107 5.84 1.96 16.83
C ALA A 107 7.21 1.30 17.08
N LEU A 108 7.61 0.37 16.20
CA LEU A 108 8.95 -0.20 16.19
C LEU A 108 9.93 0.78 15.52
N LEU A 109 10.80 1.38 16.33
CA LEU A 109 11.83 2.40 15.99
C LEU A 109 12.80 2.07 14.83
N LEU A 110 12.74 0.89 14.19
CA LEU A 110 13.75 0.44 13.24
C LEU A 110 13.48 0.85 11.79
N PHE A 111 12.27 1.27 11.45
CA PHE A 111 11.95 1.79 10.11
C PHE A 111 11.04 3.01 10.24
N ASN A 112 11.57 4.21 9.99
CA ASN A 112 10.81 5.48 9.86
C ASN A 112 9.72 5.45 8.75
N VAL A 113 9.51 4.30 8.11
CA VAL A 113 8.48 4.06 7.10
C VAL A 113 7.16 3.65 7.77
N GLU A 114 7.21 2.92 8.90
CA GLU A 114 6.01 2.53 9.68
C GLU A 114 5.46 3.66 10.55
N GLU A 115 6.28 4.66 10.89
CA GLU A 115 5.89 5.82 11.70
C GLU A 115 4.72 6.64 11.09
N ARG A 116 4.44 6.48 9.79
CA ARG A 116 3.35 7.19 9.12
C ARG A 116 2.03 6.42 9.07
N ILE A 117 2.06 5.11 9.24
CA ILE A 117 0.87 4.24 9.14
C ILE A 117 0.26 3.98 10.52
N GLU A 118 1.06 4.05 11.61
CA GLU A 118 0.62 3.69 12.97
C GLU A 118 0.39 4.87 13.93
N GLN A 119 0.51 6.13 13.50
CA GLN A 119 0.32 7.26 14.42
C GLN A 119 -1.15 7.68 14.57
N CYS A 120 -1.83 6.98 15.48
CA CYS A 120 -3.09 7.34 16.14
C CYS A 120 -4.30 7.56 15.22
N HIS A 121 -4.85 6.46 14.68
CA HIS A 121 -6.12 6.49 13.95
C HIS A 121 -7.27 6.07 14.87
N ILE A 122 -8.12 7.02 15.27
CA ILE A 122 -9.33 6.76 16.07
C ILE A 122 -10.33 5.96 15.22
N GLU A 123 -10.49 6.36 13.96
CA GLU A 123 -11.35 5.69 12.98
C GLU A 123 -10.64 5.66 11.63
N MET A 124 -10.61 4.48 10.99
CA MET A 124 -10.08 4.27 9.65
C MET A 124 -11.12 3.58 8.79
N TRP A 125 -11.37 4.15 7.61
CA TRP A 125 -12.32 3.64 6.63
C TRP A 125 -11.57 3.28 5.36
N VAL A 126 -11.64 2.01 4.96
CA VAL A 126 -10.91 1.47 3.82
C VAL A 126 -11.88 1.14 2.67
N SER A 127 -11.61 1.71 1.51
CA SER A 127 -12.14 1.28 0.21
C SER A 127 -10.98 0.79 -0.67
N ARG A 128 -11.27 0.06 -1.74
CA ARG A 128 -10.26 -0.61 -2.58
C ARG A 128 -9.15 0.32 -3.09
N ASN A 129 -9.45 1.60 -3.29
CA ASN A 129 -8.52 2.60 -3.81
C ASN A 129 -8.35 3.83 -2.91
N TYR A 130 -9.07 3.91 -1.78
CA TYR A 130 -9.08 5.13 -0.94
C TYR A 130 -9.11 4.75 0.53
N VAL A 131 -8.37 5.48 1.35
CA VAL A 131 -8.39 5.36 2.81
C VAL A 131 -8.56 6.74 3.42
N PHE A 132 -9.55 6.87 4.30
CA PHE A 132 -9.71 8.06 5.15
C PHE A 132 -9.36 7.69 6.59
N ALA A 133 -8.60 8.55 7.24
CA ALA A 133 -8.13 8.31 8.59
C ALA A 133 -8.28 9.56 9.47
N LEU A 134 -8.94 9.39 10.62
CA LEU A 134 -9.14 10.43 11.62
C LEU A 134 -8.12 10.30 12.74
N ARG A 135 -7.40 11.39 13.04
CA ARG A 135 -6.43 11.45 14.15
C ARG A 135 -7.07 12.03 15.41
N GLU A 136 -6.48 11.72 16.56
CA GLU A 136 -6.86 12.24 17.89
C GLU A 136 -6.98 13.77 18.00
N ASN A 137 -6.32 14.53 17.13
CA ASN A 137 -6.42 15.99 17.12
C ASN A 137 -7.58 16.52 16.25
N GLY A 138 -8.43 15.64 15.73
CA GLY A 138 -9.55 16.00 14.87
C GLY A 138 -9.17 16.27 13.41
N ASN A 139 -7.91 16.03 13.01
CA ASN A 139 -7.47 16.19 11.63
C ASN A 139 -7.75 14.92 10.81
N LEU A 140 -8.07 15.12 9.54
CA LEU A 140 -8.32 14.06 8.58
C LEU A 140 -7.19 13.93 7.56
N TYR A 141 -6.87 12.68 7.26
CA TYR A 141 -5.91 12.30 6.23
C TYR A 141 -6.60 11.46 5.17
N PHE A 142 -6.18 11.67 3.93
CA PHE A 142 -6.64 10.95 2.77
C PHE A 142 -5.46 10.25 2.12
N TRP A 143 -5.67 9.01 1.75
CA TRP A 143 -4.74 8.26 0.91
C TRP A 143 -5.53 7.67 -0.25
N GLN A 144 -4.96 7.81 -1.44
CA GLN A 144 -5.52 7.25 -2.66
C GLN A 144 -4.44 6.42 -3.37
N SER A 145 -4.84 5.25 -3.83
CA SER A 145 -4.01 4.41 -4.66
C SER A 145 -4.27 4.73 -6.13
N ASP A 146 -3.29 5.32 -6.80
CA ASP A 146 -3.31 5.53 -8.26
C ASP A 146 -2.99 4.22 -8.99
N ILE A 147 -3.84 3.20 -8.81
CA ILE A 147 -3.64 1.91 -9.46
C ILE A 147 -4.13 2.00 -10.91
N TYR A 148 -3.23 2.31 -11.83
CA TYR A 148 -3.50 2.19 -13.26
C TYR A 148 -3.55 0.70 -13.64
N GLY A 149 -4.77 0.16 -13.72
CA GLY A 149 -5.01 -1.28 -13.92
C GLY A 149 -4.32 -1.91 -15.15
N GLU A 150 -4.04 -1.13 -16.20
CA GLU A 150 -3.34 -1.62 -17.39
C GLU A 150 -1.81 -1.74 -17.19
N TRP A 151 -1.22 -0.89 -16.34
CA TRP A 151 0.23 -0.91 -16.06
C TRP A 151 0.61 -1.90 -14.96
N LEU A 152 -0.34 -2.23 -14.08
CA LEU A 152 -0.16 -3.17 -12.98
C LEU A 152 0.39 -4.53 -13.44
N VAL A 153 -0.10 -5.08 -14.56
CA VAL A 153 0.39 -6.37 -15.08
C VAL A 153 1.86 -6.28 -15.52
N ILE A 154 2.23 -5.16 -16.13
CA ILE A 154 3.59 -4.91 -16.63
C ILE A 154 4.55 -4.73 -15.45
N GLU A 155 4.15 -3.97 -14.43
CA GLU A 155 4.95 -3.73 -13.23
C GLU A 155 5.16 -5.01 -12.42
N LEU A 156 4.12 -5.82 -12.23
CA LEU A 156 4.24 -7.12 -11.56
C LEU A 156 5.14 -8.09 -12.34
N PHE A 157 5.07 -8.06 -13.68
CA PHE A 157 5.95 -8.85 -14.54
C PHE A 157 7.41 -8.42 -14.38
N PHE A 158 7.70 -7.12 -14.42
CA PHE A 158 9.05 -6.61 -14.18
C PHE A 158 9.54 -6.90 -12.76
N GLY A 159 8.67 -6.85 -11.76
CA GLY A 159 8.95 -7.25 -10.39
C GLY A 159 9.41 -8.71 -10.29
N LEU A 160 8.64 -9.62 -10.88
CA LEU A 160 8.99 -11.05 -10.97
C LEU A 160 10.34 -11.25 -11.67
N CYS A 161 10.53 -10.65 -12.85
CA CYS A 161 11.76 -10.81 -13.62
C CYS A 161 12.97 -10.27 -12.87
N THR A 162 12.86 -9.08 -12.28
CA THR A 162 13.94 -8.43 -11.53
C THR A 162 14.33 -9.25 -10.31
N GLY A 163 13.34 -9.69 -9.52
CA GLY A 163 13.59 -10.55 -8.36
C GLY A 163 14.27 -11.88 -8.74
N ALA A 164 13.78 -12.52 -9.81
CA ALA A 164 14.38 -13.75 -10.32
C ALA A 164 15.83 -13.54 -10.82
N ILE A 165 16.11 -12.44 -11.52
CA ILE A 165 17.46 -12.10 -12.00
C ILE A 165 18.40 -11.81 -10.83
N CYS A 166 17.95 -11.03 -9.85
CA CYS A 166 18.74 -10.64 -8.68
C CYS A 166 19.26 -11.83 -7.87
N LEU A 167 18.51 -12.94 -7.79
CA LEU A 167 18.99 -14.15 -7.13
C LEU A 167 19.64 -15.17 -8.09
N SER A 168 19.20 -15.25 -9.34
CA SER A 168 19.75 -16.21 -10.30
C SER A 168 21.17 -15.87 -10.76
N VAL A 169 21.51 -14.60 -10.97
CA VAL A 169 22.84 -14.18 -11.44
C VAL A 169 23.93 -14.48 -10.40
N PRO A 170 23.79 -14.09 -9.11
CA PRO A 170 24.76 -14.47 -8.09
C PRO A 170 24.80 -15.99 -7.89
N ALA A 171 23.65 -16.67 -7.87
CA ALA A 171 23.61 -18.12 -7.71
C ALA A 171 24.36 -18.85 -8.85
N PHE A 172 24.23 -18.36 -10.09
CA PHE A 172 24.98 -18.90 -11.22
C PHE A 172 26.50 -18.70 -11.04
N LEU A 173 26.93 -17.48 -10.72
CA LEU A 173 28.34 -17.12 -10.55
C LEU A 173 29.03 -17.88 -9.41
N PHE A 174 28.36 -18.06 -8.28
CA PHE A 174 28.98 -18.65 -7.09
C PHE A 174 28.76 -20.16 -6.95
N ILE A 175 27.69 -20.73 -7.52
CA ILE A 175 27.33 -22.14 -7.32
C ILE A 175 27.65 -22.99 -8.57
N LEU A 176 27.21 -22.54 -9.74
CA LEU A 176 27.32 -23.30 -10.99
C LEU A 176 28.66 -23.08 -11.70
N LEU A 177 29.10 -21.82 -11.86
CA LEU A 177 30.32 -21.46 -12.59
C LEU A 177 31.57 -22.22 -12.08
N PRO A 178 31.82 -22.33 -10.75
CA PRO A 178 33.00 -23.05 -10.27
C PRO A 178 32.93 -24.56 -10.57
N GLY A 179 31.73 -25.13 -10.60
CA GLY A 179 31.50 -26.52 -10.97
C GLY A 179 31.79 -26.80 -12.44
N ILE A 180 31.37 -25.87 -13.31
CA ILE A 180 31.58 -25.93 -14.76
C ILE A 180 33.07 -25.76 -15.10
N LEU A 181 33.73 -24.75 -14.52
CA LEU A 181 35.18 -24.52 -14.72
C LEU A 181 36.01 -25.75 -14.29
N LYS A 182 35.69 -26.34 -13.13
CA LYS A 182 36.38 -27.55 -12.66
C LYS A 182 36.17 -28.73 -13.60
N TRP A 183 34.98 -28.87 -14.19
CA TRP A 183 34.68 -29.93 -15.15
C TRP A 183 35.43 -29.76 -16.48
N PHE A 184 35.48 -28.54 -17.03
CA PHE A 184 36.28 -28.25 -18.23
C PHE A 184 37.77 -28.49 -18.01
N SER A 185 38.32 -28.07 -16.85
CA SER A 185 39.74 -28.32 -16.53
C SER A 185 40.09 -29.82 -16.46
N LYS A 186 39.15 -30.66 -16.01
CA LYS A 186 39.34 -32.12 -15.96
C LYS A 186 39.29 -32.76 -17.34
N ARG A 187 38.53 -32.20 -18.29
CA ARG A 187 38.49 -32.68 -19.68
C ARG A 187 39.75 -32.32 -20.46
N GLN A 188 40.38 -31.19 -20.18
CA GLN A 188 41.65 -30.80 -20.83
C GLN A 188 42.88 -31.58 -20.34
N LYS A 189 42.80 -32.23 -19.17
CA LYS A 189 43.90 -33.04 -18.60
C LYS A 189 43.82 -34.53 -18.94
N ARG A 190 42.83 -34.94 -19.73
CA ARG A 190 42.68 -36.30 -20.29
C ARG A 190 42.92 -36.23 -21.78
#